data_AF-A0A2K1KTI6-F1
#
_entry.id   AF-A0A2K1KTI6-F1
#
_cell.length_a   1.000
_cell.length_b   1.000
_cell.length_c   1.000
_cell.angle_alpha   90.00
_cell.angle_beta   90.00
_cell.angle_gamma   90.00
#
_symmetry.space_group_name_H-M   'P 1'
#
loop_
_entity.id
_entity.type
_entity.pdbx_description
1 polymer ?
#
loop_
_entity_poly.entity_id
_entity_poly.type
_entity_poly.pdbx_seq_one_letter_code
_entity_poly.pdbx_strand_id
1 'polypeptide(L)'
;MCGFFRSVLWHPIYILIRLIRLPGRYLRGHESSPRIVDRRDYIALKIGSESPSQDPLQTGSVNENEMRKLQSEVTELQRLLNSKTTENAHLKRVVELGNSQEYNGGESFLETEATPHLLHKAVDRVNTTSGILTKFLMQALKNSGVNCSSVAKALVPSVVFERDGHTKFVYQALVCDVLFDQFENDSFHIEDNAPDTLDSETRMKDNFERYKQLNDLENPEELVYDDAADNDFRRFCNKKQIDLIAALSRTGAPGVENVGVLVFGKVFGPDGIRRQELATSVTEVKSASSFIKLALSVFLVHKLAFALRPTAEIFRPTRKMKFNRNYMESILMSTEESDDDEGDNSPIVFGVGFTIVPGFKVNRIVVHSKVYKVRRA
;
A
#
# COMPACT_ATOMS: atom_id res chain seq x y z
N MET A 1 -43.61 51.88 5.50
CA MET A 1 -43.97 51.59 6.90
C MET A 1 -42.95 50.62 7.48
N CYS A 2 -42.51 50.92 8.69
CA CYS A 2 -41.53 50.28 9.57
C CYS A 2 -41.40 48.75 9.38
N GLY A 3 -40.20 48.20 9.23
CA GLY A 3 -39.26 47.85 10.32
C GLY A 3 -38.94 46.35 10.16
N PHE A 4 -37.81 45.75 10.50
CA PHE A 4 -36.67 46.12 11.32
C PHE A 4 -35.51 45.15 10.96
N PHE A 5 -34.29 45.69 10.90
CA PHE A 5 -32.96 45.08 11.17
C PHE A 5 -32.61 43.68 10.60
N ARG A 6 -31.75 43.62 9.57
CA ARG A 6 -30.26 43.66 9.61
C ARG A 6 -29.65 42.36 10.15
N SER A 7 -29.08 41.50 9.30
CA SER A 7 -27.71 41.57 8.73
C SER A 7 -26.63 41.64 9.82
N VAL A 8 -25.61 40.80 9.79
CA VAL A 8 -24.41 40.88 8.93
C VAL A 8 -23.68 39.53 9.12
N LEU A 9 -23.44 38.72 8.06
CA LEU A 9 -22.23 38.72 7.21
C LEU A 9 -20.95 38.58 8.08
N TRP A 10 -19.88 37.86 7.74
CA TRP A 10 -19.43 37.16 6.56
C TRP A 10 -18.20 36.35 7.01
N HIS A 11 -17.96 35.25 6.31
CA HIS A 11 -16.67 34.64 5.99
C HIS A 11 -15.49 35.64 5.77
N PRO A 12 -14.23 35.22 5.51
CA PRO A 12 -13.55 33.93 5.75
C PRO A 12 -12.02 34.06 6.07
N ILE A 13 -11.34 32.91 6.19
CA ILE A 13 -10.02 32.61 5.55
C ILE A 13 -8.66 33.00 6.22
N TYR A 14 -7.79 31.96 6.24
CA TYR A 14 -6.32 31.87 6.05
C TYR A 14 -5.27 31.79 7.20
N ILE A 15 -4.49 30.71 7.08
CA ILE A 15 -3.00 30.54 7.15
C ILE A 15 -2.34 30.53 8.53
N LEU A 16 -1.79 29.40 9.03
CA LEU A 16 -0.63 28.56 8.64
C LEU A 16 0.70 28.98 9.32
N ILE A 17 1.31 28.00 10.00
CA ILE A 17 2.75 27.77 10.28
C ILE A 17 3.50 28.70 11.25
N ARG A 18 4.04 28.11 12.33
CA ARG A 18 5.48 28.17 12.64
C ARG A 18 5.95 27.01 13.53
N LEU A 19 6.65 26.07 12.89
CA LEU A 19 7.85 25.42 13.44
C LEU A 19 8.93 26.50 13.67
N ILE A 20 9.74 26.38 14.73
CA ILE A 20 11.22 26.53 14.71
C ILE A 20 11.78 26.26 16.11
N ARG A 21 12.95 25.62 16.09
CA ARG A 21 13.77 25.06 17.15
C ARG A 21 14.82 26.10 17.65
N LEU A 22 15.14 26.03 18.96
CA LEU A 22 16.40 26.41 19.68
C LEU A 22 16.72 27.91 19.91
N PRO A 23 17.65 28.29 20.84
CA PRO A 23 18.10 27.71 22.13
C PRO A 23 18.22 28.76 23.28
N GLY A 24 18.42 28.30 24.53
CA GLY A 24 19.30 29.03 25.48
C GLY A 24 18.74 29.48 26.85
N ARG A 25 19.29 28.83 27.88
CA ARG A 25 19.71 29.33 29.21
C ARG A 25 18.72 29.43 30.38
N TYR A 26 19.08 28.58 31.36
CA TYR A 26 19.08 28.77 32.82
C TYR A 26 17.75 29.01 33.53
N LEU A 27 17.24 27.96 34.20
CA LEU A 27 16.99 28.03 35.64
C LEU A 27 17.33 26.71 36.32
N ARG A 28 18.03 26.88 37.44
CA ARG A 28 18.57 25.90 38.39
C ARG A 28 17.47 25.57 39.42
N GLY A 29 17.34 24.32 39.84
CA GLY A 29 16.71 24.01 41.13
C GLY A 29 15.98 22.67 41.24
N HIS A 30 16.71 21.68 41.77
CA HIS A 30 16.26 20.58 42.65
C HIS A 30 15.01 19.73 42.35
N GLU A 31 15.30 18.41 42.34
CA GLU A 31 14.58 17.34 43.04
C GLU A 31 13.52 16.47 42.33
N SER A 32 13.81 15.16 42.41
CA SER A 32 12.88 14.03 42.48
C SER A 32 12.39 13.38 41.18
N SER A 33 12.93 12.20 40.89
CA SER A 33 12.39 11.22 39.93
C SER A 33 10.92 10.86 40.22
N PRO A 34 10.04 10.70 39.22
CA PRO A 34 8.73 10.09 39.43
C PRO A 34 8.91 8.57 39.62
N ARG A 35 8.56 8.09 40.82
CA ARG A 35 8.43 6.67 41.14
C ARG A 35 7.24 6.07 40.38
N ILE A 36 7.46 4.89 39.81
CA ILE A 36 6.44 4.00 39.26
C ILE A 36 5.57 3.53 40.42
N VAL A 37 4.27 3.85 40.40
CA VAL A 37 3.31 3.39 41.42
C VAL A 37 2.71 2.06 40.96
N ASP A 38 2.89 1.03 41.79
CA ASP A 38 2.38 -0.33 41.59
C ASP A 38 0.85 -0.37 41.77
N ARG A 39 0.18 -1.15 40.93
CA ARG A 39 -1.28 -1.20 40.76
C ARG A 39 -2.02 -1.78 41.97
N ARG A 40 -1.28 -2.27 42.98
CA ARG A 40 -1.79 -2.91 44.20
C ARG A 40 -2.29 -1.91 45.25
N ASP A 41 -1.78 -0.68 45.24
CA ASP A 41 -2.14 0.32 46.26
C ASP A 41 -3.53 0.96 46.01
N TYR A 42 -4.06 0.85 44.80
CA TYR A 42 -5.37 1.42 44.45
C TYR A 42 -6.57 0.57 44.93
N ILE A 43 -6.34 -0.72 45.24
CA ILE A 43 -7.40 -1.64 45.67
C ILE A 43 -7.60 -1.55 47.20
N ALA A 44 -6.56 -1.19 47.96
CA ALA A 44 -6.63 -1.07 49.42
C ALA A 44 -7.48 0.14 49.88
N LEU A 45 -7.66 1.17 49.03
CA LEU A 45 -8.43 2.36 49.39
C LEU A 45 -9.95 2.20 49.25
N LYS A 46 -10.43 1.08 48.69
CA LYS A 46 -11.85 0.92 48.31
C LYS A 46 -12.62 -0.17 49.07
N ILE A 47 -11.97 -0.85 50.02
CA ILE A 47 -12.57 -1.95 50.81
C ILE A 47 -12.81 -1.53 52.28
N GLY A 48 -12.48 -0.30 52.66
CA GLY A 48 -12.51 0.18 54.05
C GLY A 48 -13.71 1.05 54.43
N SER A 49 -14.94 0.70 54.05
CA SER A 49 -16.15 1.23 54.72
C SER A 49 -17.38 0.48 54.25
N GLU A 50 -17.91 -0.43 55.07
CA GLU A 50 -19.34 -0.54 55.40
C GLU A 50 -19.65 -1.88 56.10
N SER A 51 -20.35 -1.78 57.23
CA SER A 51 -21.10 -2.86 57.89
C SER A 51 -22.30 -2.18 58.60
N PRO A 52 -23.35 -2.91 58.99
CA PRO A 52 -24.43 -3.38 58.11
C PRO A 52 -25.82 -2.97 58.63
N SER A 53 -26.79 -2.72 57.74
CA SER A 53 -28.21 -2.54 58.11
C SER A 53 -29.14 -3.18 57.07
N GLN A 54 -30.13 -3.90 57.59
CA GLN A 54 -31.04 -4.85 56.92
C GLN A 54 -32.07 -4.18 55.98
N ASP A 55 -32.36 -4.79 54.82
CA ASP A 55 -33.60 -5.53 54.57
C ASP A 55 -33.60 -6.22 53.19
N PRO A 56 -34.30 -7.37 53.02
CA PRO A 56 -34.14 -8.28 51.89
C PRO A 56 -35.19 -8.05 50.79
N LEU A 57 -34.86 -8.47 49.55
CA LEU A 57 -35.74 -8.58 48.36
C LEU A 57 -35.68 -7.43 47.32
N GLN A 58 -34.51 -7.17 46.70
CA GLN A 58 -34.43 -6.78 45.27
C GLN A 58 -33.00 -6.66 44.68
N THR A 59 -31.96 -7.17 45.34
CA THR A 59 -30.55 -6.96 44.91
C THR A 59 -29.96 -8.11 44.08
N GLY A 60 -30.63 -9.27 44.01
CA GLY A 60 -30.11 -10.45 43.29
C GLY A 60 -30.07 -10.30 41.77
N SER A 61 -31.08 -9.68 41.16
CA SER A 61 -31.19 -9.60 39.69
C SER A 61 -30.31 -8.51 39.08
N VAL A 62 -30.07 -7.40 39.78
CA VAL A 62 -29.22 -6.30 39.30
C VAL A 62 -27.75 -6.73 39.30
N ASN A 63 -27.31 -7.40 40.37
CA ASN A 63 -25.93 -7.91 40.46
C ASN A 63 -25.67 -9.06 39.47
N GLU A 64 -26.63 -9.93 39.22
CA GLU A 64 -26.50 -10.98 38.20
C GLU A 64 -26.45 -10.40 36.77
N ASN A 65 -27.24 -9.37 36.48
CA ASN A 65 -27.22 -8.72 35.17
C ASN A 65 -25.92 -7.93 34.93
N GLU A 66 -25.42 -7.22 35.94
CA GLU A 66 -24.10 -6.58 35.88
C GLU A 66 -22.98 -7.61 35.74
N MET A 67 -23.06 -8.72 36.46
CA MET A 67 -22.10 -9.83 36.35
C MET A 67 -22.11 -10.47 34.97
N ARG A 68 -23.29 -10.70 34.37
CA ARG A 68 -23.44 -11.19 32.99
C ARG A 68 -22.87 -10.20 31.98
N LYS A 69 -23.11 -8.91 32.17
CA LYS A 69 -22.58 -7.85 31.30
C LYS A 69 -21.05 -7.80 31.36
N LEU A 70 -20.47 -7.82 32.56
CA LEU A 70 -19.01 -7.85 32.75
C LEU A 70 -18.40 -9.15 32.20
N GLN A 71 -19.08 -10.29 32.33
CA GLN A 71 -18.65 -11.56 31.73
C GLN A 71 -18.64 -11.50 30.19
N SER A 72 -19.65 -10.86 29.59
CA SER A 72 -19.69 -10.66 28.13
C SER A 72 -18.56 -9.75 27.65
N GLU A 73 -18.25 -8.68 28.39
CA GLU A 73 -17.15 -7.75 28.07
C GLU A 73 -15.78 -8.41 28.23
N VAL A 74 -15.58 -9.23 29.26
CA VAL A 74 -14.37 -10.04 29.44
C VAL A 74 -14.18 -11.02 28.27
N THR A 75 -15.26 -11.67 27.83
CA THR A 75 -15.22 -12.61 26.70
C THR A 75 -14.86 -11.89 25.39
N GLU A 76 -15.43 -10.70 25.17
CA GLU A 76 -15.12 -9.87 24.00
C GLU A 76 -13.66 -9.38 24.01
N LEU A 77 -13.17 -8.92 25.17
CA LEU A 77 -11.78 -8.50 25.34
C LEU A 77 -10.80 -9.67 25.14
N GLN A 78 -11.15 -10.87 25.60
CA GLN A 78 -10.35 -12.07 25.36
C GLN A 78 -10.31 -12.44 23.87
N ARG A 79 -11.45 -12.33 23.17
CA ARG A 79 -11.50 -12.53 21.71
C ARG A 79 -10.67 -11.49 20.97
N LEU A 80 -10.73 -10.23 21.39
CA LEU A 80 -9.93 -9.14 20.81
C LEU A 80 -8.43 -9.33 21.08
N LEU A 81 -8.06 -9.80 22.27
CA LEU A 81 -6.68 -10.12 22.62
C LEU A 81 -6.16 -11.29 21.79
N ASN A 82 -6.96 -12.34 21.58
CA ASN A 82 -6.61 -13.47 20.71
C ASN A 82 -6.47 -13.02 19.24
N SER A 83 -7.35 -12.13 18.77
CA SER A 83 -7.26 -11.51 17.45
C SER A 83 -5.98 -10.66 17.31
N LYS A 84 -5.63 -9.85 18.32
CA LYS A 84 -4.42 -9.02 18.31
C LYS A 84 -3.14 -9.81 18.52
N THR A 85 -3.17 -10.91 19.26
CA THR A 85 -2.01 -11.80 19.45
C THR A 85 -1.74 -12.63 18.20
N THR A 86 -2.77 -13.09 17.50
CA THR A 86 -2.61 -13.73 16.17
C THR A 86 -2.12 -12.73 15.12
N GLU A 87 -2.63 -11.49 15.11
CA GLU A 87 -2.11 -10.42 14.25
C GLU A 87 -0.63 -10.10 14.58
N ASN A 88 -0.28 -10.01 15.86
CA ASN A 88 1.11 -9.81 16.28
C ASN A 88 2.00 -11.03 15.98
N ALA A 89 1.50 -12.25 16.06
CA ALA A 89 2.24 -13.45 15.68
C ALA A 89 2.44 -13.51 14.16
N HIS A 90 1.46 -13.06 13.38
CA HIS A 90 1.58 -12.89 11.94
C HIS A 90 2.59 -11.80 11.59
N LEU A 91 2.51 -10.63 12.24
CA LEU A 91 3.50 -9.55 12.08
C LEU A 91 4.90 -9.99 12.51
N LYS A 92 5.03 -10.75 13.60
CA LYS A 92 6.29 -11.37 14.02
C LYS A 92 6.79 -12.35 12.97
N ARG A 93 5.95 -13.23 12.41
CA ARG A 93 6.35 -14.08 11.28
C ARG A 93 6.71 -13.29 10.03
N VAL A 94 6.05 -12.17 9.74
CA VAL A 94 6.43 -11.30 8.60
C VAL A 94 7.79 -10.63 8.86
N VAL A 95 8.05 -10.21 10.10
CA VAL A 95 9.34 -9.65 10.52
C VAL A 95 10.43 -10.73 10.59
N GLU A 96 10.11 -11.94 11.04
CA GLU A 96 11.00 -13.11 11.10
C GLU A 96 11.24 -13.69 9.71
N LEU A 97 10.25 -13.73 8.80
CA LEU A 97 10.48 -14.04 7.39
C LEU A 97 11.29 -12.93 6.70
N GLY A 98 11.15 -11.68 7.16
CA GLY A 98 11.97 -10.54 6.74
C GLY A 98 13.40 -10.54 7.31
N ASN A 99 13.65 -11.22 8.44
CA ASN A 99 14.94 -11.23 9.15
C ASN A 99 15.61 -12.61 9.25
N SER A 100 14.93 -13.70 8.87
CA SER A 100 15.38 -15.10 9.02
C SER A 100 15.34 -15.89 7.72
N GLN A 101 15.34 -15.21 6.56
CA GLN A 101 16.25 -15.68 5.53
C GLN A 101 17.63 -15.14 5.89
N GLU A 102 18.41 -15.95 6.61
CA GLU A 102 19.86 -15.90 6.45
C GLU A 102 20.12 -16.04 4.94
N TYR A 103 20.31 -14.91 4.27
CA TYR A 103 20.91 -14.82 2.96
C TYR A 103 22.38 -15.24 3.11
N ASN A 104 22.61 -16.52 3.40
CA ASN A 104 23.90 -17.18 3.23
C ASN A 104 24.11 -17.42 1.74
N GLY A 105 24.20 -16.31 1.01
CA GLY A 105 24.20 -16.25 -0.45
C GLY A 105 25.12 -15.15 -0.92
N GLY A 106 26.38 -15.24 -0.51
CA GLY A 106 27.52 -14.65 -1.21
C GLY A 106 27.69 -13.15 -1.03
N GLU A 107 28.95 -12.78 -0.86
CA GLU A 107 29.51 -11.49 -1.25
C GLU A 107 28.82 -10.96 -2.53
N SER A 108 28.60 -9.64 -2.58
CA SER A 108 28.28 -8.85 -3.79
C SER A 108 28.25 -9.69 -5.06
N PHE A 109 27.08 -9.88 -5.66
CA PHE A 109 26.90 -10.67 -6.89
C PHE A 109 27.52 -9.90 -8.08
N LEU A 110 28.86 -9.91 -8.06
CA LEU A 110 29.86 -9.54 -9.05
C LEU A 110 29.72 -8.11 -9.61
N GLU A 111 30.46 -7.20 -8.95
CA GLU A 111 30.87 -5.84 -9.34
C GLU A 111 29.91 -4.66 -9.09
N THR A 112 28.65 -4.89 -8.72
CA THR A 112 27.73 -3.83 -8.25
C THR A 112 27.23 -4.12 -6.83
N GLU A 113 26.91 -3.08 -6.03
CA GLU A 113 26.33 -3.26 -4.68
C GLU A 113 24.84 -3.65 -4.72
N ALA A 114 24.31 -3.98 -5.90
CA ALA A 114 22.94 -4.45 -6.09
C ALA A 114 22.75 -5.81 -5.40
N THR A 115 21.67 -5.96 -4.64
CA THR A 115 21.37 -7.21 -3.94
C THR A 115 19.91 -7.63 -4.13
N PRO A 116 19.61 -8.94 -4.10
CA PRO A 116 18.22 -9.43 -4.11
C PRO A 116 17.38 -8.88 -2.96
N HIS A 117 18.00 -8.53 -1.82
CA HIS A 117 17.32 -7.88 -0.70
C HIS A 117 16.85 -6.47 -1.04
N LEU A 118 17.69 -5.67 -1.73
CA LEU A 118 17.26 -4.37 -2.24
C LEU A 118 16.09 -4.53 -3.22
N LEU A 119 16.12 -5.58 -4.07
CA LEU A 119 15.03 -5.86 -5.01
C LEU A 119 13.72 -6.17 -4.27
N HIS A 120 13.78 -7.02 -3.24
CA HIS A 120 12.64 -7.31 -2.39
C HIS A 120 12.04 -6.03 -1.78
N LYS A 121 12.88 -5.17 -1.19
CA LYS A 121 12.45 -3.89 -0.62
C LYS A 121 11.81 -2.96 -1.66
N ALA A 122 12.38 -2.89 -2.86
CA ALA A 122 11.84 -2.08 -3.95
C ALA A 122 10.46 -2.60 -4.40
N VAL A 123 10.27 -3.92 -4.49
CA VAL A 123 8.97 -4.55 -4.81
C VAL A 123 7.94 -4.32 -3.69
N ASP A 124 8.35 -4.34 -2.42
CA ASP A 124 7.47 -3.99 -1.31
C ASP A 124 7.05 -2.51 -1.32
N ARG A 125 7.95 -1.61 -1.73
CA ARG A 125 7.63 -0.19 -1.97
C ARG A 125 6.55 -0.08 -3.05
N VAL A 126 6.64 -0.85 -4.14
CA VAL A 126 5.61 -0.92 -5.19
C VAL A 126 4.25 -1.39 -4.63
N ASN A 127 4.22 -2.43 -3.80
CA ASN A 127 2.98 -2.89 -3.18
C ASN A 127 2.32 -1.78 -2.33
N THR A 128 3.13 -1.00 -1.62
CA THR A 128 2.63 0.11 -0.79
C THR A 128 2.12 1.28 -1.65
N THR A 129 2.90 1.74 -2.62
CA THR A 129 2.55 2.88 -3.47
C THR A 129 1.37 2.56 -4.41
N SER A 130 1.24 1.32 -4.87
CA SER A 130 0.10 0.87 -5.69
C SER A 130 -1.21 0.88 -4.92
N GLY A 131 -1.19 0.50 -3.63
CA GLY A 131 -2.33 0.65 -2.75
C GLY A 131 -2.76 2.11 -2.54
N ILE A 132 -1.80 3.03 -2.44
CA ILE A 132 -2.06 4.48 -2.31
C ILE A 132 -2.69 5.03 -3.59
N LEU A 133 -2.11 4.75 -4.77
CA LEU A 133 -2.69 5.16 -6.04
C LEU A 133 -4.09 4.59 -6.23
N THR A 134 -4.29 3.30 -5.93
CA THR A 134 -5.58 2.62 -6.02
C THR A 134 -6.65 3.37 -5.22
N LYS A 135 -6.33 3.79 -3.99
CA LYS A 135 -7.23 4.56 -3.15
C LYS A 135 -7.68 5.86 -3.83
N PHE A 136 -6.74 6.65 -4.37
CA PHE A 136 -7.06 7.94 -5.00
C PHE A 136 -7.74 7.77 -6.37
N LEU A 137 -7.34 6.78 -7.16
CA LEU A 137 -8.00 6.41 -8.42
C LEU A 137 -9.46 6.05 -8.19
N MET A 138 -9.73 5.14 -7.25
CA MET A 138 -11.11 4.76 -6.92
C MET A 138 -11.91 5.94 -6.33
N GLN A 139 -11.27 6.84 -5.57
CA GLN A 139 -11.92 8.04 -5.06
C GLN A 139 -12.30 9.00 -6.19
N ALA A 140 -11.41 9.23 -7.15
CA ALA A 140 -11.67 10.05 -8.32
C ALA A 140 -12.84 9.50 -9.15
N LEU A 141 -12.85 8.19 -9.41
CA LEU A 141 -13.95 7.50 -10.09
C LEU A 141 -15.29 7.62 -9.35
N LYS A 142 -15.29 7.46 -8.03
CA LYS A 142 -16.52 7.62 -7.22
C LYS A 142 -17.05 9.04 -7.26
N ASN A 143 -16.16 10.03 -7.18
CA ASN A 143 -16.53 11.44 -7.23
C ASN A 143 -17.14 11.84 -8.59
N SER A 144 -16.82 11.13 -9.67
CA SER A 144 -17.43 11.31 -10.99
C SER A 144 -18.66 10.43 -11.24
N GLY A 145 -19.15 9.71 -10.23
CA GLY A 145 -20.33 8.86 -10.33
C GLY A 145 -20.08 7.47 -10.93
N VAL A 146 -18.82 7.08 -11.18
CA VAL A 146 -18.48 5.76 -11.74
C VAL A 146 -18.59 4.68 -10.66
N ASN A 147 -19.34 3.61 -10.95
CA ASN A 147 -19.45 2.47 -10.06
C ASN A 147 -18.19 1.59 -10.11
N CYS A 148 -17.35 1.68 -9.07
CA CYS A 148 -16.09 0.94 -9.01
C CYS A 148 -16.28 -0.59 -8.98
N SER A 149 -17.37 -1.10 -8.42
CA SER A 149 -17.63 -2.55 -8.37
C SER A 149 -17.94 -3.09 -9.77
N SER A 150 -18.74 -2.35 -10.55
CA SER A 150 -19.05 -2.71 -11.94
C SER A 150 -17.80 -2.71 -12.82
N VAL A 151 -16.95 -1.69 -12.70
CA VAL A 151 -15.67 -1.63 -13.44
C VAL A 151 -14.76 -2.79 -13.05
N ALA A 152 -14.61 -3.09 -11.76
CA ALA A 152 -13.80 -4.21 -11.29
C ALA A 152 -14.31 -5.56 -11.86
N LYS A 153 -15.63 -5.78 -11.88
CA LYS A 153 -16.22 -6.99 -12.48
C LYS A 153 -16.01 -7.06 -14.00
N ALA A 154 -16.05 -5.93 -14.70
CA ALA A 154 -15.75 -5.87 -16.13
C ALA A 154 -14.28 -6.22 -16.45
N LEU A 155 -13.34 -5.80 -15.59
CA LEU A 155 -11.91 -6.10 -15.73
C LEU A 155 -11.60 -7.59 -15.49
N VAL A 156 -12.27 -8.21 -14.52
CA VAL A 156 -11.98 -9.59 -14.11
C VAL A 156 -13.26 -10.45 -13.99
N PRO A 157 -14.01 -10.67 -15.09
CA PRO A 157 -15.36 -11.23 -15.05
C PRO A 157 -15.47 -12.64 -14.45
N SER A 158 -14.40 -13.44 -14.51
CA SER A 158 -14.39 -14.81 -14.00
C SER A 158 -14.02 -14.97 -12.52
N VAL A 159 -13.95 -13.89 -11.74
CA VAL A 159 -13.61 -13.95 -10.30
C VAL A 159 -14.81 -13.53 -9.47
N VAL A 160 -15.19 -14.40 -8.54
CA VAL A 160 -16.17 -14.10 -7.49
C VAL A 160 -15.39 -13.60 -6.26
N PHE A 161 -15.73 -12.40 -5.79
CA PHE A 161 -15.08 -11.81 -4.63
C PHE A 161 -15.75 -12.30 -3.34
N GLU A 162 -14.95 -12.66 -2.33
CA GLU A 162 -15.45 -13.02 -1.00
C GLU A 162 -16.13 -11.82 -0.31
N ARG A 163 -15.66 -10.60 -0.59
CA ARG A 163 -16.20 -9.34 -0.07
C ARG A 163 -16.19 -8.27 -1.15
N ASP A 164 -17.22 -7.42 -1.19
CA ASP A 164 -17.26 -6.30 -2.14
C ASP A 164 -16.05 -5.36 -2.02
N GLY A 165 -15.51 -5.21 -0.81
CA GLY A 165 -14.31 -4.42 -0.56
C GLY A 165 -13.04 -4.96 -1.23
N HIS A 166 -13.03 -6.19 -1.73
CA HIS A 166 -11.90 -6.78 -2.46
C HIS A 166 -11.75 -6.25 -3.89
N THR A 167 -12.77 -5.57 -4.43
CA THR A 167 -12.71 -4.90 -5.74
C THR A 167 -11.51 -3.96 -5.87
N LYS A 168 -11.03 -3.36 -4.76
CA LYS A 168 -9.81 -2.55 -4.73
C LYS A 168 -8.57 -3.28 -5.26
N PHE A 169 -8.46 -4.60 -5.02
CA PHE A 169 -7.30 -5.37 -5.48
C PHE A 169 -7.26 -5.53 -7.00
N VAL A 170 -8.41 -5.42 -7.68
CA VAL A 170 -8.48 -5.40 -9.15
C VAL A 170 -7.85 -4.14 -9.71
N TYR A 171 -8.15 -2.99 -9.10
CA TYR A 171 -7.53 -1.72 -9.49
C TYR A 171 -6.04 -1.71 -9.22
N GLN A 172 -5.62 -2.26 -8.06
CA GLN A 172 -4.22 -2.39 -7.73
C GLN A 172 -3.48 -3.29 -8.73
N ALA A 173 -4.09 -4.43 -9.09
CA ALA A 173 -3.59 -5.30 -10.14
C ALA A 173 -3.50 -4.58 -11.49
N LEU A 174 -4.52 -3.83 -11.88
CA LEU A 174 -4.54 -3.08 -13.13
C LEU A 174 -3.40 -2.06 -13.22
N VAL A 175 -3.19 -1.23 -12.18
CA VAL A 175 -2.13 -0.22 -12.22
C VAL A 175 -0.74 -0.85 -12.23
N CYS A 176 -0.54 -1.96 -11.50
CA CYS A 176 0.71 -2.70 -11.53
C CYS A 176 0.93 -3.38 -12.90
N ASP A 177 -0.08 -4.06 -13.45
CA ASP A 177 -0.01 -4.72 -14.75
C ASP A 177 0.40 -3.73 -15.85
N VAL A 178 -0.24 -2.55 -15.89
CA VAL A 178 0.13 -1.47 -16.82
C VAL A 178 1.57 -1.00 -16.63
N LEU A 179 1.99 -0.71 -15.40
CA LEU A 179 3.32 -0.18 -15.14
C LEU A 179 4.45 -1.19 -15.38
N PHE A 180 4.20 -2.47 -15.11
CA PHE A 180 5.13 -3.58 -15.38
C PHE A 180 5.01 -4.14 -16.80
N ASP A 181 4.12 -3.64 -17.64
CA ASP A 181 4.08 -4.05 -19.05
C ASP A 181 5.43 -3.76 -19.73
N GLN A 182 5.94 -4.71 -20.51
CA GLN A 182 7.25 -4.65 -21.19
C GLN A 182 8.47 -4.50 -20.26
N PHE A 183 8.36 -4.95 -19.00
CA PHE A 183 9.45 -4.91 -18.02
C PHE A 183 10.71 -5.66 -18.47
N GLU A 184 10.54 -6.73 -19.24
CA GLU A 184 11.61 -7.58 -19.76
C GLU A 184 12.54 -6.84 -20.74
N ASN A 185 12.13 -5.66 -21.23
CA ASN A 185 12.91 -4.85 -22.14
C ASN A 185 13.77 -3.82 -21.38
N ASP A 186 15.01 -3.62 -21.83
CA ASP A 186 16.03 -2.79 -21.17
C ASP A 186 15.62 -1.33 -20.90
N SER A 187 14.68 -0.81 -21.69
CA SER A 187 14.14 0.55 -21.55
C SER A 187 12.60 0.56 -21.60
N PHE A 188 11.90 -0.53 -21.25
CA PHE A 188 10.44 -0.66 -21.41
C PHE A 188 9.94 -0.34 -22.84
N HIS A 189 10.76 -0.52 -23.87
CA HIS A 189 10.53 -0.05 -25.24
C HIS A 189 10.22 1.46 -25.36
N ILE A 190 10.84 2.29 -24.53
CA ILE A 190 10.74 3.76 -24.61
C ILE A 190 11.67 4.34 -25.68
N GLU A 191 12.78 3.65 -25.96
CA GLU A 191 13.78 4.06 -26.92
C GLU A 191 13.76 3.12 -28.13
N ASP A 192 13.51 3.67 -29.32
CA ASP A 192 13.63 2.92 -30.59
C ASP A 192 15.09 2.67 -30.99
N ASN A 193 16.05 3.28 -30.28
CA ASN A 193 17.47 3.33 -30.65
C ASN A 193 18.41 3.19 -29.45
N ALA A 194 18.19 2.20 -28.57
CA ALA A 194 19.21 1.86 -27.58
C ALA A 194 20.50 1.44 -28.35
N PRO A 195 21.67 2.05 -28.10
CA PRO A 195 22.89 1.61 -28.74
C PRO A 195 23.16 0.16 -28.31
N ASP A 196 23.07 -0.77 -29.26
CA ASP A 196 23.38 -2.20 -29.10
C ASP A 196 24.90 -2.45 -28.84
N THR A 197 25.61 -1.41 -28.42
CA THR A 197 27.06 -1.30 -28.42
C THR A 197 27.67 -1.09 -27.03
N LEU A 198 26.86 -0.96 -25.97
CA LEU A 198 27.39 -0.90 -24.60
C LEU A 198 27.64 -2.32 -24.07
N ASP A 199 28.81 -2.54 -23.50
CA ASP A 199 29.15 -3.77 -22.80
C ASP A 199 28.16 -4.04 -21.63
N SER A 200 27.87 -5.32 -21.39
CA SER A 200 26.87 -5.76 -20.42
C SER A 200 27.20 -5.34 -18.98
N GLU A 201 28.48 -5.22 -18.63
CA GLU A 201 28.92 -4.83 -17.29
C GLU A 201 28.74 -3.33 -17.05
N THR A 202 29.06 -2.52 -18.06
CA THR A 202 28.83 -1.06 -18.04
C THR A 202 27.34 -0.75 -17.84
N ARG A 203 26.47 -1.41 -18.61
CA ARG A 203 25.01 -1.25 -18.48
C ARG A 203 24.48 -1.62 -17.09
N MET A 204 25.04 -2.67 -16.49
CA MET A 204 24.66 -3.10 -15.15
C MET A 204 25.03 -2.05 -14.08
N LYS A 205 26.24 -1.48 -14.20
CA LYS A 205 26.72 -0.39 -13.33
C LYS A 205 25.90 0.89 -13.49
N ASP A 206 25.61 1.29 -14.72
CA ASP A 206 24.80 2.48 -15.01
C ASP A 206 23.38 2.36 -14.43
N ASN A 207 22.76 1.17 -14.55
CA ASN A 207 21.47 0.88 -13.95
C ASN A 207 21.51 0.99 -12.42
N PHE A 208 22.56 0.48 -11.76
CA PHE A 208 22.68 0.60 -10.31
C PHE A 208 22.93 2.05 -9.87
N GLU A 209 23.76 2.79 -10.59
CA GLU A 209 24.02 4.21 -10.34
C GLU A 209 22.72 5.02 -10.46
N ARG A 210 21.94 4.76 -11.51
CA ARG A 210 20.63 5.37 -11.72
C ARG A 210 19.64 5.03 -10.60
N TYR A 211 19.64 3.78 -10.11
CA TYR A 211 18.85 3.39 -8.94
C TYR A 211 19.22 4.24 -7.71
N LYS A 212 20.52 4.37 -7.40
CA LYS A 212 20.98 5.16 -6.25
C LYS A 212 20.56 6.63 -6.33
N GLN A 213 20.70 7.25 -7.50
CA GLN A 213 20.31 8.65 -7.74
C GLN A 213 18.81 8.89 -7.51
N LEU A 214 17.98 7.91 -7.86
CA LEU A 214 16.52 8.05 -7.85
C LEU A 214 15.86 7.55 -6.57
N ASN A 215 16.49 6.62 -5.84
CA ASN A 215 15.84 5.92 -4.72
C ASN A 215 15.45 6.87 -3.56
N ASP A 216 16.33 7.84 -3.30
CA ASP A 216 16.23 8.78 -2.17
C ASP A 216 15.73 10.17 -2.58
N LEU A 217 15.15 10.30 -3.78
CA LEU A 217 14.64 11.57 -4.28
C LEU A 217 13.41 12.04 -3.49
N GLU A 218 13.48 13.23 -2.91
CA GLU A 218 12.41 13.80 -2.07
C GLU A 218 11.19 14.25 -2.89
N ASN A 219 11.43 14.83 -4.08
CA ASN A 219 10.41 15.40 -4.96
C ASN A 219 10.38 14.68 -6.33
N PRO A 220 9.85 13.45 -6.42
CA PRO A 220 9.83 12.68 -7.66
C PRO A 220 8.97 13.30 -8.77
N GLU A 221 8.05 14.20 -8.42
CA GLU A 221 7.23 14.95 -9.37
C GLU A 221 8.05 15.85 -10.31
N GLU A 222 9.20 16.37 -9.85
CA GLU A 222 10.09 17.23 -10.64
C GLU A 222 10.64 16.51 -11.89
N LEU A 223 10.85 15.19 -11.79
CA LEU A 223 11.37 14.38 -12.89
C LEU A 223 10.42 14.33 -14.10
N VAL A 224 9.13 14.61 -13.91
CA VAL A 224 8.14 14.59 -14.99
C VAL A 224 8.06 15.93 -15.71
N TYR A 225 8.59 17.00 -15.12
CA TYR A 225 8.46 18.36 -15.64
C TYR A 225 9.57 18.76 -16.61
N ASP A 226 10.74 18.14 -16.50
CA ASP A 226 11.85 18.38 -17.41
C ASP A 226 11.60 17.70 -18.76
N ASP A 227 11.57 18.46 -19.85
CA ASP A 227 11.34 17.95 -21.23
C ASP A 227 12.65 17.66 -21.96
N ALA A 228 13.72 17.45 -21.20
CA ALA A 228 15.00 17.03 -21.76
C ALA A 228 14.86 15.73 -22.58
N ALA A 229 15.56 15.68 -23.72
CA ALA A 229 15.47 14.57 -24.65
C ALA A 229 15.90 13.22 -24.03
N ASP A 230 16.79 13.26 -23.04
CA ASP A 230 17.31 12.11 -22.29
C ASP A 230 16.51 11.76 -21.03
N ASN A 231 15.36 12.41 -20.80
CA ASN A 231 14.51 12.10 -19.64
C ASN A 231 13.67 10.82 -19.85
N ASP A 232 14.32 9.68 -19.65
CA ASP A 232 13.75 8.33 -19.75
C ASP A 232 12.51 8.15 -18.85
N PHE A 233 12.57 8.67 -17.61
CA PHE A 233 11.49 8.53 -16.64
C PHE A 233 10.23 9.31 -17.02
N ARG A 234 10.36 10.53 -17.56
CA ARG A 234 9.19 11.28 -18.07
C ARG A 234 8.52 10.54 -19.22
N ARG A 235 9.31 10.02 -20.17
CA ARG A 235 8.78 9.22 -21.30
C ARG A 235 8.08 7.96 -20.81
N PHE A 236 8.68 7.25 -19.83
CA PHE A 236 8.05 6.12 -19.15
C PHE A 236 6.68 6.51 -18.59
N CYS A 237 6.63 7.56 -17.76
CA CYS A 237 5.39 8.00 -17.14
C CYS A 237 4.33 8.39 -18.19
N ASN A 238 4.73 9.13 -19.22
CA ASN A 238 3.86 9.56 -20.32
C ASN A 238 3.23 8.37 -21.06
N LYS A 239 4.02 7.36 -21.38
CA LYS A 239 3.50 6.13 -21.99
C LYS A 239 2.53 5.41 -21.06
N LYS A 240 2.92 5.21 -19.80
CA LYS A 240 2.14 4.42 -18.83
C LYS A 240 0.82 5.08 -18.42
N GLN A 241 0.72 6.40 -18.38
CA GLN A 241 -0.57 7.07 -18.15
C GLN A 241 -1.54 6.82 -19.32
N ILE A 242 -1.06 6.85 -20.57
CA ILE A 242 -1.88 6.63 -21.77
C ILE A 242 -2.37 5.18 -21.75
N ASP A 243 -1.47 4.24 -21.45
CA ASP A 243 -1.80 2.81 -21.34
C ASP A 243 -2.84 2.54 -20.24
N LEU A 244 -2.75 3.24 -19.09
CA LEU A 244 -3.74 3.11 -18.01
C LEU A 244 -5.11 3.67 -18.41
N ILE A 245 -5.16 4.85 -19.04
CA ILE A 245 -6.40 5.44 -19.54
C ILE A 245 -7.04 4.48 -20.57
N ALA A 246 -6.26 3.97 -21.52
CA ALA A 246 -6.74 3.02 -22.51
C ALA A 246 -7.28 1.74 -21.86
N ALA A 247 -6.62 1.21 -20.84
CA ALA A 247 -7.08 0.03 -20.13
C ALA A 247 -8.41 0.25 -19.39
N LEU A 248 -8.60 1.41 -18.75
CA LEU A 248 -9.86 1.77 -18.10
C LEU A 248 -10.98 2.01 -19.12
N SER A 249 -10.69 2.70 -20.22
CA SER A 249 -11.67 2.96 -21.30
C SER A 249 -12.19 1.68 -21.95
N ARG A 250 -11.36 0.63 -22.07
CA ARG A 250 -11.78 -0.69 -22.59
C ARG A 250 -12.85 -1.38 -21.74
N THR A 251 -13.08 -0.97 -20.50
CA THR A 251 -14.13 -1.54 -19.65
C THR A 251 -15.54 -1.17 -20.11
N GLY A 252 -15.68 -0.10 -20.91
CA GLY A 252 -16.98 0.38 -21.39
C GLY A 252 -17.92 0.88 -20.29
N ALA A 253 -17.43 1.03 -19.06
CA ALA A 253 -18.24 1.51 -17.95
C ALA A 253 -18.53 3.02 -18.12
N PRO A 254 -19.79 3.47 -18.02
CA PRO A 254 -20.11 4.89 -18.18
C PRO A 254 -19.30 5.78 -17.22
N GLY A 255 -18.71 6.86 -17.75
CA GLY A 255 -17.96 7.86 -16.98
C GLY A 255 -16.46 7.58 -16.84
N VAL A 256 -15.94 6.45 -17.34
CA VAL A 256 -14.49 6.16 -17.37
C VAL A 256 -13.76 6.92 -18.48
N GLU A 257 -14.45 7.38 -19.50
CA GLU A 257 -13.88 8.10 -20.65
C GLU A 257 -13.19 9.42 -20.25
N ASN A 258 -13.62 10.03 -19.14
CA ASN A 258 -13.04 11.26 -18.61
C ASN A 258 -12.00 11.01 -17.50
N VAL A 259 -11.67 9.74 -17.21
CA VAL A 259 -10.80 9.37 -16.07
C VAL A 259 -9.40 9.94 -16.19
N GLY A 260 -8.86 10.07 -17.40
CA GLY A 260 -7.52 10.61 -17.63
C GLY A 260 -7.38 12.03 -17.08
N VAL A 261 -8.36 12.89 -17.38
CA VAL A 261 -8.41 14.27 -16.86
C VAL A 261 -8.55 14.27 -15.34
N LEU A 262 -9.37 13.38 -14.77
CA LEU A 262 -9.62 13.32 -13.32
C LEU A 262 -8.42 12.82 -12.51
N VAL A 263 -7.62 11.91 -13.07
CA VAL A 263 -6.55 11.20 -12.37
C VAL A 263 -5.20 11.87 -12.57
N PHE A 264 -4.96 12.44 -13.75
CA PHE A 264 -3.67 13.00 -14.15
C PHE A 264 -3.71 14.50 -14.40
N GLY A 265 -4.90 15.08 -14.56
CA GLY A 265 -5.05 16.52 -14.79
C GLY A 265 -4.28 16.97 -16.03
N LYS A 266 -3.50 18.05 -15.85
CA LYS A 266 -2.57 18.58 -16.87
C LYS A 266 -1.10 18.39 -16.48
N VAL A 267 -0.80 17.50 -15.54
CA VAL A 267 0.55 17.28 -14.98
C VAL A 267 1.56 16.90 -16.07
N PHE A 268 1.13 16.11 -17.04
CA PHE A 268 1.96 15.61 -18.14
C PHE A 268 1.92 16.47 -19.41
N GLY A 269 1.33 17.67 -19.36
CA GLY A 269 1.35 18.60 -20.48
C GLY A 269 2.66 19.42 -20.55
N PRO A 270 2.92 20.15 -21.65
CA PRO A 270 4.17 20.88 -21.88
C PRO A 270 4.60 21.91 -20.80
N ASP A 271 3.67 22.35 -19.93
CA ASP A 271 3.88 23.36 -18.88
C ASP A 271 3.55 22.83 -17.46
N GLY A 272 3.83 21.55 -17.18
CA GLY A 272 3.37 20.84 -15.97
C GLY A 272 3.49 21.62 -14.64
N ILE A 273 4.60 22.36 -14.45
CA ILE A 273 4.85 23.20 -13.26
C ILE A 273 3.80 24.31 -13.08
N ARG A 274 3.41 25.02 -14.16
CA ARG A 274 2.44 26.14 -14.07
C ARG A 274 1.00 25.70 -13.88
N ARG A 275 0.70 24.39 -13.95
CA ARG A 275 -0.66 23.85 -13.92
C ARG A 275 -0.98 22.97 -12.72
N GLN A 276 -0.01 22.70 -11.85
CA GLN A 276 -0.32 22.19 -10.50
C GLN A 276 -1.12 23.22 -9.68
N GLU A 277 -0.93 24.51 -9.96
CA GLU A 277 -1.75 25.62 -9.45
C GLU A 277 -3.14 25.73 -10.12
N LEU A 278 -3.38 24.96 -11.19
CA LEU A 278 -4.67 24.90 -11.91
C LEU A 278 -5.40 23.57 -11.68
N ALA A 279 -4.95 22.76 -10.72
CA ALA A 279 -5.63 21.53 -10.36
C ALA A 279 -7.01 21.86 -9.80
N THR A 280 -8.03 21.20 -10.33
CA THR A 280 -9.43 21.50 -10.02
C THR A 280 -9.86 20.93 -8.67
N SER A 281 -9.12 19.94 -8.15
CA SER A 281 -9.39 19.33 -6.84
C SER A 281 -8.14 18.75 -6.16
N VAL A 282 -8.19 18.66 -4.82
CA VAL A 282 -7.15 18.00 -4.00
C VAL A 282 -6.97 16.52 -4.38
N THR A 283 -8.01 15.86 -4.87
CA THR A 283 -7.96 14.44 -5.28
C THR A 283 -7.14 14.26 -6.55
N GLU A 284 -7.27 15.17 -7.52
CA GLU A 284 -6.50 15.18 -8.77
C GLU A 284 -4.99 15.28 -8.48
N VAL A 285 -4.58 16.26 -7.66
CA VAL A 285 -3.18 16.44 -7.27
C VAL A 285 -2.61 15.20 -6.58
N LYS A 286 -3.36 14.65 -5.61
CA LYS A 286 -2.93 13.45 -4.86
C LYS A 286 -2.87 12.21 -5.75
N SER A 287 -3.81 12.07 -6.69
CA SER A 287 -3.84 10.98 -7.64
C SER A 287 -2.61 11.02 -8.56
N ALA A 288 -2.35 12.15 -9.20
CA ALA A 288 -1.19 12.32 -10.07
C ALA A 288 0.13 12.11 -9.32
N SER A 289 0.30 12.73 -8.15
CA SER A 289 1.49 12.52 -7.29
C SER A 289 1.66 11.05 -6.90
N SER A 290 0.57 10.36 -6.53
CA SER A 290 0.62 8.94 -6.18
C SER A 290 0.97 8.05 -7.37
N PHE A 291 0.54 8.42 -8.58
CA PHE A 291 0.94 7.72 -9.80
C PHE A 291 2.43 7.89 -10.06
N ILE A 292 2.96 9.12 -10.00
CA ILE A 292 4.39 9.37 -10.22
C ILE A 292 5.24 8.59 -9.21
N LYS A 293 4.82 8.55 -7.94
CA LYS A 293 5.50 7.77 -6.89
C LYS A 293 5.47 6.27 -7.15
N LEU A 294 4.36 5.74 -7.63
CA LEU A 294 4.26 4.33 -8.03
C LEU A 294 5.12 4.05 -9.27
N ALA A 295 5.03 4.90 -10.30
CA ALA A 295 5.83 4.81 -11.52
C ALA A 295 7.32 4.80 -11.19
N LEU A 296 7.79 5.71 -10.32
CA LEU A 296 9.17 5.72 -9.84
C LEU A 296 9.54 4.43 -9.10
N SER A 297 8.63 3.92 -8.26
CA SER A 297 8.89 2.66 -7.54
C SER A 297 9.08 1.49 -8.51
N VAL A 298 8.26 1.40 -9.57
CA VAL A 298 8.40 0.37 -10.62
C VAL A 298 9.66 0.58 -11.44
N PHE A 299 9.98 1.83 -11.77
CA PHE A 299 11.19 2.20 -12.49
C PHE A 299 12.45 1.82 -11.71
N LEU A 300 12.48 2.04 -10.39
CA LEU A 300 13.56 1.60 -9.51
C LEU A 300 13.68 0.07 -9.46
N VAL A 301 12.57 -0.66 -9.41
CA VAL A 301 12.59 -2.14 -9.51
C VAL A 301 13.24 -2.58 -10.82
N HIS A 302 12.94 -1.90 -11.93
CA HIS A 302 13.55 -2.18 -13.23
C HIS A 302 15.06 -1.91 -13.22
N LYS A 303 15.49 -0.69 -12.85
CA LYS A 303 16.91 -0.36 -12.76
C LYS A 303 17.67 -1.34 -11.86
N LEU A 304 17.07 -1.75 -10.75
CA LEU A 304 17.69 -2.72 -9.86
C LEU A 304 17.69 -4.15 -10.41
N ALA A 305 16.64 -4.58 -11.11
CA ALA A 305 16.57 -5.89 -11.76
C ALA A 305 17.67 -6.07 -12.81
N PHE A 306 17.92 -5.04 -13.62
CA PHE A 306 18.96 -5.01 -14.65
C PHE A 306 20.36 -4.68 -14.11
N ALA A 307 20.47 -4.27 -12.84
CA ALA A 307 21.73 -4.11 -12.13
C ALA A 307 22.26 -5.41 -11.48
N LEU A 308 21.47 -6.49 -11.50
CA LEU A 308 21.81 -7.79 -10.93
C LEU A 308 22.41 -8.74 -11.98
N ARG A 309 23.27 -9.67 -11.52
CA ARG A 309 23.82 -10.75 -12.35
C ARG A 309 23.51 -12.12 -11.73
N PRO A 310 22.73 -12.99 -12.38
CA PRO A 310 21.95 -12.73 -13.59
C PRO A 310 20.86 -11.68 -13.34
N THR A 311 20.39 -11.05 -14.42
CA THR A 311 19.26 -10.10 -14.41
C THR A 311 18.04 -10.75 -13.74
N ALA A 312 17.32 -9.98 -12.93
CA ALA A 312 16.12 -10.50 -12.28
C ALA A 312 15.01 -10.80 -13.29
N GLU A 313 14.50 -12.02 -13.28
CA GLU A 313 13.41 -12.45 -14.14
C GLU A 313 12.07 -12.15 -13.45
N ILE A 314 11.24 -11.34 -14.11
CA ILE A 314 9.87 -11.10 -13.67
C ILE A 314 8.99 -12.32 -13.98
N PHE A 315 8.11 -12.70 -13.05
CA PHE A 315 7.08 -13.71 -13.30
C PHE A 315 5.71 -13.23 -12.82
N ARG A 316 4.68 -13.60 -13.58
CA ARG A 316 3.29 -13.20 -13.36
C ARG A 316 2.43 -14.46 -13.30
N PRO A 317 2.07 -14.96 -12.10
CA PRO A 317 1.18 -16.10 -11.97
C PRO A 317 -0.11 -15.91 -12.78
N THR A 318 -0.40 -16.87 -13.66
CA THR A 318 -1.57 -16.80 -14.52
C THR A 318 -2.83 -17.21 -13.77
N ARG A 319 -3.96 -16.73 -14.29
CA ARG A 319 -5.29 -17.04 -13.74
C ARG A 319 -5.50 -18.55 -13.68
N LYS A 320 -6.17 -19.00 -12.63
CA LYS A 320 -6.44 -20.41 -12.36
C LYS A 320 -5.19 -21.27 -12.20
N MET A 321 -3.97 -20.75 -12.02
CA MET A 321 -2.84 -21.56 -11.56
C MET A 321 -3.07 -22.02 -10.12
N LYS A 322 -2.50 -23.17 -9.71
CA LYS A 322 -2.53 -23.60 -8.31
C LYS A 322 -1.73 -22.60 -7.47
N PHE A 323 -2.30 -22.16 -6.36
CA PHE A 323 -1.57 -21.32 -5.42
C PHE A 323 -0.38 -22.11 -4.83
N ASN A 324 0.79 -21.49 -4.82
CA ASN A 324 2.01 -22.09 -4.28
C ASN A 324 2.74 -21.08 -3.39
N ARG A 325 2.83 -21.40 -2.09
CA ARG A 325 3.42 -20.54 -1.07
C ARG A 325 4.92 -20.29 -1.26
N ASN A 326 5.62 -21.12 -2.04
CA ASN A 326 7.07 -20.99 -2.26
C ASN A 326 7.45 -19.81 -3.16
N TYR A 327 6.49 -19.26 -3.92
CA TYR A 327 6.74 -18.13 -4.83
C TYR A 327 5.55 -17.18 -4.97
N MET A 328 4.47 -17.41 -4.21
CA MET A 328 3.30 -16.54 -4.16
C MET A 328 2.93 -16.19 -2.72
N GLU A 329 2.51 -14.95 -2.51
CA GLU A 329 1.95 -14.44 -1.26
C GLU A 329 0.48 -14.06 -1.49
N SER A 330 -0.42 -14.53 -0.63
CA SER A 330 -1.85 -14.14 -0.69
C SER A 330 -2.05 -12.80 0.01
N ILE A 331 -2.68 -11.84 -0.67
CA ILE A 331 -3.04 -10.54 -0.04
C ILE A 331 -4.20 -10.67 0.96
N LEU A 332 -4.95 -11.78 0.91
CA LEU A 332 -6.01 -12.07 1.85
C LEU A 332 -5.41 -12.69 3.11
N MET A 333 -5.52 -11.97 4.23
CA MET A 333 -5.22 -12.49 5.57
C MET A 333 -6.16 -13.68 5.82
N SER A 334 -5.58 -14.85 6.05
CA SER A 334 -6.29 -16.10 6.34
C SER A 334 -7.25 -15.91 7.51
N THR A 335 -8.52 -15.68 7.23
CA THR A 335 -9.56 -15.70 8.29
C THR A 335 -10.01 -17.14 8.58
N GLU A 336 -9.62 -18.12 7.75
CA GLU A 336 -10.10 -19.50 7.83
C GLU A 336 -9.02 -20.48 7.34
N GLU A 337 -7.85 -20.46 7.96
CA GLU A 337 -6.92 -21.61 7.93
C GLU A 337 -6.96 -22.27 9.32
N SER A 338 -8.13 -22.74 9.71
CA SER A 338 -8.24 -23.83 10.68
C SER A 338 -8.13 -25.12 9.87
N ASP A 339 -7.00 -25.81 9.99
CA ASP A 339 -6.79 -27.15 9.45
C ASP A 339 -7.64 -28.23 10.18
N ASP A 340 -8.76 -27.85 10.81
CA ASP A 340 -9.61 -28.68 11.65
C ASP A 340 -11.06 -28.68 11.14
N ASP A 341 -11.31 -29.05 9.88
CA ASP A 341 -12.65 -29.42 9.43
C ASP A 341 -12.69 -30.92 9.13
N GLU A 342 -13.02 -31.69 10.16
CA GLU A 342 -13.19 -33.15 10.18
C GLU A 342 -14.47 -33.60 9.44
N GLY A 343 -14.82 -32.92 8.33
CA GLY A 343 -16.19 -32.91 7.84
C GLY A 343 -16.45 -32.92 6.33
N ASP A 344 -15.46 -33.01 5.44
CA ASP A 344 -15.63 -33.47 4.04
C ASP A 344 -14.24 -33.57 3.37
N ASN A 345 -13.79 -34.78 3.01
CA ASN A 345 -12.36 -35.10 2.87
C ASN A 345 -11.76 -34.72 1.50
N SER A 346 -12.10 -33.55 0.95
CA SER A 346 -11.40 -32.98 -0.20
C SER A 346 -10.62 -31.73 0.20
N PRO A 347 -9.29 -31.69 0.03
CA PRO A 347 -8.50 -30.53 0.42
C PRO A 347 -8.94 -29.33 -0.42
N ILE A 348 -9.38 -28.24 0.24
CA ILE A 348 -9.78 -27.00 -0.43
C ILE A 348 -8.63 -26.50 -1.31
N VAL A 349 -8.77 -26.65 -2.63
CA VAL A 349 -7.73 -26.25 -3.57
C VAL A 349 -7.89 -24.77 -3.91
N PHE A 350 -6.92 -23.95 -3.50
CA PHE A 350 -6.87 -22.55 -3.92
C PHE A 350 -6.16 -22.38 -5.26
N GLY A 351 -6.69 -21.47 -6.07
CA GLY A 351 -6.10 -21.01 -7.32
C GLY A 351 -5.83 -19.51 -7.31
N VAL A 352 -5.04 -19.05 -8.28
CA VAL A 352 -4.78 -17.63 -8.51
C VAL A 352 -5.96 -17.00 -9.24
N GLY A 353 -6.62 -16.04 -8.61
CA GLY A 353 -7.68 -15.23 -9.21
C GLY A 353 -7.14 -14.18 -10.16
N PHE A 354 -6.07 -13.50 -9.76
CA PHE A 354 -5.23 -12.59 -10.57
C PHE A 354 -3.97 -12.21 -9.79
N THR A 355 -2.96 -11.72 -10.50
CA THR A 355 -1.72 -11.17 -9.92
C THR A 355 -1.92 -9.70 -9.60
N ILE A 356 -1.60 -9.26 -8.38
CA ILE A 356 -1.62 -7.85 -7.98
C ILE A 356 -0.25 -7.23 -8.26
N VAL A 357 0.80 -7.82 -7.71
CA VAL A 357 2.20 -7.39 -7.91
C VAL A 357 2.98 -8.59 -8.46
N PRO A 358 3.72 -8.44 -9.56
CA PRO A 358 4.55 -9.52 -10.08
C PRO A 358 5.60 -9.97 -9.07
N GLY A 359 6.04 -11.21 -9.22
CA GLY A 359 7.18 -11.74 -8.48
C GLY A 359 8.46 -11.66 -9.31
N PHE A 360 9.59 -11.89 -8.65
CA PHE A 360 10.90 -11.87 -9.31
C PHE A 360 11.73 -13.07 -8.89
N LYS A 361 12.51 -13.59 -9.84
CA LYS A 361 13.47 -14.66 -9.60
C LYS A 361 14.86 -14.16 -9.96
N VAL A 362 15.78 -14.28 -9.00
CA VAL A 362 17.20 -13.99 -9.19
C VAL A 362 17.96 -15.24 -8.80
N ASN A 363 18.40 -16.01 -9.80
CA ASN A 363 19.03 -17.31 -9.58
C ASN A 363 18.13 -18.26 -8.76
N ARG A 364 18.46 -18.51 -7.48
CA ARG A 364 17.68 -19.35 -6.55
C ARG A 364 16.79 -18.56 -5.60
N ILE A 365 16.93 -17.23 -5.58
CA ILE A 365 16.18 -16.34 -4.69
C ILE A 365 14.88 -15.94 -5.40
N VAL A 366 13.78 -15.96 -4.64
CA VAL A 366 12.46 -15.61 -5.12
C VAL A 366 11.89 -14.47 -4.27
N VAL A 367 11.57 -13.36 -4.94
CA VAL A 367 10.68 -12.34 -4.41
C VAL A 367 9.25 -12.75 -4.78
N HIS A 368 8.42 -13.00 -3.77
CA HIS A 368 7.10 -13.58 -3.96
C HIS A 368 6.18 -12.64 -4.75
N SER A 369 5.38 -13.22 -5.65
CA SER A 369 4.31 -12.48 -6.32
C SER A 369 3.12 -12.33 -5.37
N LYS A 370 2.56 -11.12 -5.27
CA LYS A 370 1.35 -10.87 -4.48
C LYS A 370 0.13 -11.18 -5.34
N VAL A 371 -0.68 -12.14 -4.90
CA VAL A 371 -1.82 -12.67 -5.66
C VAL A 371 -3.13 -12.61 -4.87
N TYR A 372 -4.23 -12.50 -5.60
CA TYR A 372 -5.57 -12.66 -5.04
C TYR A 372 -5.94 -14.13 -5.17
N LYS A 373 -6.07 -14.84 -4.04
CA LYS A 373 -6.47 -16.25 -4.04
C LYS A 373 -7.97 -16.39 -4.23
N VAL A 374 -8.39 -17.44 -4.95
CA VAL A 374 -9.79 -17.86 -5.09
C VAL A 374 -9.90 -19.34 -4.78
N ARG A 375 -11.01 -19.74 -4.15
CA ARG A 375 -11.35 -21.16 -4.00
C ARG A 375 -11.63 -21.74 -5.40
N ARG A 376 -11.00 -22.86 -5.76
CA ARG A 376 -11.38 -23.59 -6.97
C ARG A 376 -12.68 -24.35 -6.68
N ALA A 377 -13.62 -24.23 -7.61
CA ALA A 377 -14.81 -25.07 -7.66
C ALA A 377 -14.43 -26.49 -8.11
#